data_AF-A0A7Y5Q6F8-F1
#
_entry.id   AF-A0A7Y5Q6F8-F1
#
_cell.length_a   1.000
_cell.length_b   1.000
_cell.length_c   1.000
_cell.angle_alpha   90.00
_cell.angle_beta   90.00
_cell.angle_gamma   90.00
#
_symmetry.space_group_name_H-M   'P 1'
#
loop_
_entity.id
_entity.type
_entity.pdbx_description
1 polymer ?
#
loop_
_entity_poly.entity_id
_entity_poly.type
_entity_poly.pdbx_seq_one_letter_code
_entity_poly.pdbx_strand_id
1 'polypeptide(L)'
;MPPTALLFLSLTATEPPAEFLIGGCGGAYFLAPRGPLEIRLVKHDRNRSLAPAELRAILFGPDRQVLGEVRIPDGGGEANQLGPAQSATLKTEVERPGVYG
;
A
#
# COMPACT_ATOMS: atom_id res chain seq x y z
N MET A 1 41.66 19.94 -0.26
CA MET A 1 40.55 18.96 -0.25
C MET A 1 39.25 19.73 -0.06
N PRO A 2 38.38 19.83 -1.07
CA PRO A 2 37.03 20.34 -0.84
C PRO A 2 36.11 19.21 -0.34
N PRO A 3 35.17 19.46 0.58
CA PRO A 3 34.12 18.51 0.90
C PRO A 3 33.09 18.47 -0.24
N THR A 4 32.96 17.32 -0.87
CA THR A 4 31.90 17.01 -1.83
C THR A 4 30.57 16.97 -1.09
N ALA A 5 29.79 18.06 -1.16
CA ALA A 5 28.41 18.07 -0.69
C ALA A 5 27.57 17.18 -1.63
N LEU A 6 27.15 16.02 -1.13
CA LEU A 6 26.13 15.20 -1.79
C LEU A 6 24.77 15.89 -1.61
N LEU A 7 24.24 16.45 -2.70
CA LEU A 7 22.89 16.97 -2.76
C LEU A 7 21.92 15.77 -2.87
N PHE A 8 21.18 15.45 -1.81
CA PHE A 8 20.06 14.51 -1.89
C PHE A 8 18.83 15.23 -2.43
N LEU A 9 18.41 14.89 -3.65
CA LEU A 9 17.08 15.24 -4.14
C LEU A 9 16.05 14.34 -3.45
N SER A 10 15.24 14.92 -2.55
CA SER A 10 14.02 14.29 -2.04
C SER A 10 12.87 14.64 -2.99
N LEU A 11 12.34 13.65 -3.71
CA LEU A 11 11.06 13.77 -4.39
C LEU A 11 9.94 13.63 -3.36
N THR A 12 9.39 14.75 -2.90
CA THR A 12 8.04 14.78 -2.34
C THR A 12 7.07 14.95 -3.50
N ALA A 13 6.30 13.92 -3.84
CA ALA A 13 5.22 14.05 -4.81
C ALA A 13 4.14 14.96 -4.21
N THR A 14 4.01 16.17 -4.75
CA THR A 14 3.14 17.25 -4.22
C THR A 14 1.77 17.32 -4.90
N GLU A 15 1.36 16.34 -5.70
CA GLU A 15 -0.03 16.20 -6.13
C GLU A 15 -0.42 14.71 -6.13
N PRO A 16 -1.59 14.33 -5.57
CA PRO A 16 -2.06 12.97 -5.68
C PRO A 16 -2.28 12.67 -7.17
N PRO A 17 -1.58 11.69 -7.76
CA PRO A 17 -1.89 11.27 -9.12
C PRO A 17 -3.36 10.84 -9.16
N ALA A 18 -4.01 10.99 -10.32
CA ALA A 18 -5.34 10.43 -10.57
C ALA A 18 -5.44 9.05 -9.91
N GLU A 19 -6.43 8.84 -9.03
CA GLU A 19 -6.50 7.64 -8.19
C GLU A 19 -6.50 6.39 -9.07
N PHE A 20 -5.33 5.77 -9.20
CA PHE A 20 -5.16 4.57 -9.98
C PHE A 20 -5.69 3.39 -9.17
N LEU A 21 -6.99 3.12 -9.34
CA LEU A 21 -7.65 2.01 -8.68
C LEU A 21 -7.46 0.73 -9.49
N ILE A 22 -6.79 -0.25 -8.89
CA ILE A 22 -6.59 -1.58 -9.48
C ILE A 22 -7.55 -2.56 -8.80
N GLY A 23 -8.40 -3.23 -9.58
CA GLY A 23 -9.19 -4.35 -9.10
C GLY A 23 -8.51 -5.69 -9.39
N GLY A 24 -8.64 -6.68 -8.50
CA GLY A 24 -8.25 -8.07 -8.78
C GLY A 24 -6.75 -8.34 -8.87
N CYS A 25 -5.90 -7.53 -8.24
CA CYS A 25 -4.44 -7.70 -8.29
C CYS A 25 -3.92 -8.91 -7.50
N GLY A 26 -4.63 -9.37 -6.48
CA GLY A 26 -4.19 -10.46 -5.59
C GLY A 26 -3.04 -10.08 -4.65
N GLY A 27 -2.06 -9.30 -5.12
CA GLY A 27 -0.96 -8.73 -4.35
C GLY A 27 -0.24 -7.63 -5.14
N ALA A 28 0.58 -6.85 -4.43
CA ALA A 28 1.47 -5.85 -5.01
C ALA A 28 2.87 -6.09 -4.46
N TYR A 29 3.91 -5.94 -5.28
CA TYR A 29 5.27 -6.27 -4.91
C TYR A 29 6.17 -5.06 -5.07
N PHE A 30 6.96 -4.77 -4.04
CA PHE A 30 7.83 -3.61 -3.95
C PHE A 30 9.28 -4.07 -3.80
N LEU A 31 10.14 -3.62 -4.71
CA LEU A 31 11.58 -3.74 -4.51
C LEU A 31 12.04 -2.62 -3.57
N ALA A 32 12.20 -2.95 -2.30
CA ALA A 32 12.50 -1.96 -1.27
C ALA A 32 14.00 -1.93 -0.93
N PRO A 33 14.64 -0.74 -0.88
CA PRO A 33 15.97 -0.60 -0.31
C PRO A 33 15.93 -0.69 1.22
N ARG A 34 17.10 -0.85 1.85
CA ARG A 34 17.23 -0.82 3.32
C ARG A 34 16.71 0.49 3.90
N GLY A 35 15.92 0.42 4.98
CA GLY A 35 15.33 1.57 5.66
C GLY A 35 13.83 1.41 5.92
N PRO A 36 13.12 2.48 6.32
CA PRO A 36 11.69 2.40 6.60
C PRO A 36 10.88 2.17 5.32
N LEU A 37 9.94 1.23 5.38
CA LEU A 37 8.92 1.00 4.35
C LEU A 37 7.54 1.25 4.94
N GLU A 38 6.81 2.18 4.34
CA GLU A 38 5.43 2.50 4.69
C GLU A 38 4.53 2.33 3.46
N ILE A 39 3.51 1.49 3.60
CA ILE A 39 2.53 1.20 2.55
C ILE A 39 1.17 1.67 3.04
N ARG A 40 0.65 2.71 2.39
CA ARG A 40 -0.73 3.16 2.59
C ARG A 40 -1.64 2.45 1.60
N LEU A 41 -2.62 1.72 2.12
CA LEU A 41 -3.66 1.09 1.33
C LEU A 41 -4.88 1.99 1.28
N VAL A 42 -5.49 2.09 0.11
CA VAL A 42 -6.79 2.71 -0.10
C VAL A 42 -7.69 1.71 -0.79
N LYS A 43 -8.89 1.51 -0.24
CA LYS A 43 -9.91 0.59 -0.73
C LYS A 43 -11.18 1.37 -1.07
N HIS A 44 -11.80 0.97 -2.17
CA HIS A 44 -13.17 1.34 -2.54
C HIS A 44 -13.97 0.08 -2.85
N ASP A 45 -15.13 -0.06 -2.24
CA ASP A 45 -16.06 -1.12 -2.59
C ASP A 45 -16.78 -0.80 -3.88
N ARG A 46 -16.96 -1.81 -4.75
CA ARG A 46 -17.71 -1.62 -6.01
C ARG A 46 -19.22 -1.76 -5.83
N ASN A 47 -19.67 -2.23 -4.65
CA ASN A 47 -21.07 -2.43 -4.29
C ASN A 47 -21.90 -3.18 -5.35
N ARG A 48 -21.30 -4.18 -6.03
CA ARG A 48 -21.93 -4.98 -7.10
C ARG A 48 -22.75 -6.15 -6.59
N SER A 49 -22.58 -6.53 -5.33
CA SER A 49 -23.28 -7.64 -4.68
C SER A 49 -23.53 -7.31 -3.21
N LEU A 50 -24.47 -8.01 -2.59
CA LEU A 50 -24.75 -7.91 -1.15
C LEU A 50 -23.73 -8.69 -0.27
N ALA A 51 -22.78 -9.40 -0.89
CA ALA A 51 -21.72 -10.09 -0.16
C ALA A 51 -20.73 -9.06 0.41
N PRO A 52 -20.36 -9.15 1.70
CA PRO A 52 -19.38 -8.25 2.30
C PRO A 52 -18.03 -8.33 1.60
N ALA A 53 -17.48 -7.17 1.24
CA ALA A 53 -16.20 -7.04 0.56
C ALA A 53 -15.07 -6.65 1.53
N GLU A 54 -14.73 -7.53 2.47
CA GLU A 54 -13.59 -7.31 3.37
C GLU A 54 -12.25 -7.47 2.63
N LEU A 55 -11.32 -6.54 2.85
CA LEU A 55 -9.93 -6.67 2.40
C LEU A 55 -9.03 -7.01 3.58
N ARG A 56 -8.31 -8.13 3.46
CA ARG A 56 -7.20 -8.48 4.34
C ARG A 56 -5.89 -8.25 3.58
N ALA A 57 -5.09 -7.31 4.07
CA ALA A 57 -3.77 -7.01 3.52
C ALA A 57 -2.68 -7.50 4.47
N ILE A 58 -1.71 -8.22 3.91
CA ILE A 58 -0.60 -8.83 4.64
C ILE A 58 0.67 -8.28 4.03
N LEU A 59 1.53 -7.68 4.84
CA LEU A 59 2.89 -7.33 4.45
C LEU A 59 3.81 -8.51 4.78
N PHE A 60 4.54 -9.01 3.79
CA PHE A 60 5.55 -10.05 3.97
C PHE A 60 6.91 -9.66 3.39
N GLY A 61 7.95 -10.21 3.99
CA GLY A 61 9.34 -10.01 3.58
C GLY A 61 9.78 -10.88 2.39
N PRO A 62 11.00 -10.69 1.88
CA PRO A 62 11.57 -11.52 0.81
C PRO A 62 11.66 -13.01 1.14
N ASP A 63 11.70 -13.33 2.43
CA ASP A 63 11.68 -14.67 3.01
C ASP A 63 10.26 -15.20 3.26
N ARG A 64 9.23 -14.46 2.83
CA ARG A 64 7.80 -14.72 3.04
C ARG A 64 7.35 -14.72 4.51
N GLN A 65 8.17 -14.20 5.42
CA GLN A 65 7.73 -13.96 6.80
C GLN A 65 6.70 -12.84 6.83
N VAL A 66 5.64 -13.01 7.60
CA VAL A 66 4.62 -11.98 7.79
C VAL A 66 5.17 -10.90 8.73
N LEU A 67 5.24 -9.67 8.22
CA LEU A 67 5.75 -8.50 8.92
C LEU A 67 4.61 -7.62 9.48
N GLY A 68 3.42 -7.72 8.87
CA GLY A 68 2.24 -7.01 9.35
C GLY A 68 0.97 -7.48 8.67
N GLU A 69 -0.17 -7.22 9.31
CA GLU A 69 -1.50 -7.49 8.77
C GLU A 69 -2.44 -6.33 9.15
N VAL A 70 -3.28 -5.93 8.20
CA VAL A 70 -4.41 -5.03 8.46
C VAL A 70 -5.66 -5.56 7.76
N ARG A 71 -6.82 -5.24 8.33
CA ARG A 71 -8.13 -5.52 7.72
C ARG A 71 -8.86 -4.22 7.48
N ILE A 72 -9.43 -4.09 6.29
CA ILE A 72 -10.34 -3.01 5.93
C ILE A 72 -11.71 -3.65 5.71
N PRO A 73 -12.69 -3.40 6.59
CA PRO A 73 -14.02 -4.00 6.48
C PRO A 73 -14.74 -3.51 5.23
N ASP A 74 -15.89 -4.12 4.93
CA ASP A 74 -16.82 -3.55 3.95
C ASP A 74 -17.23 -2.13 4.37
N GLY A 75 -17.02 -1.16 3.48
CA GLY A 75 -17.38 0.24 3.68
C GLY A 75 -18.80 0.56 3.25
N GLY A 76 -19.47 -0.36 2.55
CA GLY A 76 -20.81 -0.20 2.02
C GLY A 76 -20.91 0.89 0.95
N GLY A 77 -22.13 1.38 0.77
CA GLY A 77 -22.46 2.44 -0.18
C GLY A 77 -23.59 2.05 -1.11
N GLU A 78 -23.89 2.94 -2.06
CA GLU A 78 -24.97 2.77 -3.02
C GLU A 78 -24.67 1.62 -4.00
N ALA A 79 -25.71 0.87 -4.36
CA ALA A 79 -25.59 -0.28 -5.25
C ALA A 79 -24.99 0.14 -6.61
N ASN A 80 -24.01 -0.62 -7.08
CA ASN A 80 -23.24 -0.38 -8.32
C ASN A 80 -22.48 0.95 -8.38
N GLN A 81 -22.24 1.60 -7.23
CA GLN A 81 -21.39 2.78 -7.13
C GLN A 81 -20.12 2.46 -6.34
N LEU A 82 -19.06 3.21 -6.61
CA LEU A 82 -17.86 3.16 -5.77
C LEU A 82 -18.20 3.69 -4.39
N GLY A 83 -18.01 2.86 -3.36
CA GLY A 83 -18.14 3.22 -1.97
C GLY A 83 -17.09 4.24 -1.52
N PRO A 84 -17.24 4.79 -0.31
CA PRO A 84 -16.30 5.75 0.25
C PRO A 84 -14.89 5.13 0.37
N ALA A 85 -13.87 5.98 0.24
CA ALA A 85 -12.49 5.56 0.44
C ALA A 85 -12.26 5.11 1.89
N GLN A 86 -11.69 3.93 2.06
CA GLN A 86 -11.21 3.44 3.34
C GLN A 86 -9.70 3.25 3.26
N SER A 87 -8.98 3.52 4.35
CA SER A 87 -7.52 3.41 4.32
C SER A 87 -6.95 2.74 5.57
N ALA A 88 -5.82 2.08 5.38
CA ALA A 88 -5.00 1.49 6.43
C ALA A 88 -3.53 1.64 6.03
N THR A 89 -2.64 1.49 7.02
CA THR A 89 -1.20 1.62 6.79
C THR A 89 -0.48 0.41 7.36
N LEU A 90 0.42 -0.17 6.56
CA LEU A 90 1.39 -1.18 6.96
C LEU A 90 2.78 -0.53 7.01
N LYS A 91 3.56 -0.83 8.04
CA LYS A 91 4.91 -0.30 8.22
C LYS A 91 5.87 -1.43 8.61
N THR A 92 7.09 -1.37 8.11
CA THR A 92 8.20 -2.23 8.54
C THR A 92 9.53 -1.51 8.38
N GLU A 93 10.55 -1.98 9.09
CA GLU A 93 11.94 -1.65 8.78
C GLU A 93 12.49 -2.71 7.81
N VAL A 94 13.04 -2.28 6.67
CA VAL A 94 13.67 -3.15 5.67
C VAL A 94 15.10 -3.39 6.11
N GLU A 95 15.36 -4.57 6.68
CA GLU A 95 16.70 -4.96 7.12
C GLU A 95 17.63 -5.27 5.94
N ARG A 96 17.08 -5.85 4.86
CA ARG A 96 17.82 -6.29 3.68
C ARG A 96 17.05 -5.90 2.41
N PRO A 97 17.70 -5.34 1.38
CA PRO A 97 17.02 -5.04 0.13
C PRO A 97 16.40 -6.30 -0.48
N GLY A 98 15.19 -6.19 -1.02
CA GLY A 98 14.50 -7.33 -1.61
C GLY A 98 13.07 -7.02 -2.03
N VAL A 99 12.37 -8.06 -2.49
CA VAL A 99 10.95 -7.97 -2.88
C VAL A 99 10.07 -8.20 -1.65
N TYR A 100 9.31 -7.18 -1.29
CA TYR A 100 8.28 -7.21 -0.26
C TYR A 100 6.91 -7.21 -0.94
N GLY A 101 5.90 -7.82 -0.32
CA GLY A 101 4.54 -7.82 -0.87
C GLY A 101 3.46 -7.86 0.18
#